data_AF-A0A2Z2MH23-F1
#
_entry.id   AF-A0A2Z2MH23-F1
#
_cell.length_a   1.000
_cell.length_b   1.000
_cell.length_c   1.000
_cell.angle_alpha   90.00
_cell.angle_beta   90.00
_cell.angle_gamma   90.00
#
_symmetry.space_group_name_H-M   'P 1'
#
loop_
_entity.id
_entity.type
_entity.pdbx_description
1 polymer ?
#
loop_
_entity_poly.entity_id
_entity_poly.type
_entity_poly.pdbx_seq_one_letter_code
_entity_poly.pdbx_strand_id
1 'polypeptide(L)'
;MDTKRAIMRIFPEIPEFKEVDFSQYSTPYGALLMAFLDSGKTGLREFEEFVEENGGTKADVGRFLISIFQYLLIRYRRYGDESVEVPAFKIFLTLKGWLNENNFKNDYRRLLHSFVGYLVDIAGKIAERSDCELSAAYMKTAYLLTIEAEETFGGEYFSELKKKAREMLEEVYRKCGINGTLSEKREKGC
;
A
#
# COMPACT_ATOMS: atom_id res chain seq x y z
N MET A 1 6.91 -16.56 -14.07
CA MET A 1 8.22 -16.08 -13.58
C MET A 1 8.51 -14.65 -14.04
N ASP A 2 8.22 -14.28 -15.29
CA ASP A 2 8.56 -12.95 -15.79
C ASP A 2 7.65 -11.81 -15.31
N THR A 3 6.36 -12.08 -15.05
CA THR A 3 5.47 -11.05 -14.46
C THR A 3 5.99 -10.55 -13.11
N LYS A 4 6.47 -11.46 -12.26
CA LYS A 4 7.10 -11.12 -10.98
C LYS A 4 8.36 -10.27 -11.20
N ARG A 5 9.20 -10.63 -12.16
CA ARG A 5 10.41 -9.87 -12.49
C ARG A 5 10.08 -8.46 -13.00
N ALA A 6 9.06 -8.32 -13.83
CA ALA A 6 8.58 -7.03 -14.31
C ALA A 6 8.06 -6.17 -13.13
N ILE A 7 7.22 -6.73 -12.25
CA ILE A 7 6.73 -6.02 -11.05
C ILE A 7 7.90 -5.58 -10.16
N MET A 8 8.87 -6.46 -9.89
CA MET A 8 10.07 -6.11 -9.10
C MET A 8 10.92 -5.02 -9.78
N ARG A 9 10.93 -4.94 -11.11
CA ARG A 9 11.59 -3.85 -11.85
C ARG A 9 10.82 -2.54 -11.75
N ILE A 10 9.51 -2.58 -11.65
CA ILE A 10 8.67 -1.38 -11.47
C ILE A 10 8.81 -0.85 -10.04
N PHE A 11 8.93 -1.74 -9.04
CA PHE A 11 9.06 -1.39 -7.61
C PHE A 11 10.35 -1.92 -6.99
N PRO A 12 11.54 -1.44 -7.43
CA PRO A 12 12.81 -1.87 -6.85
C PRO A 12 12.93 -1.58 -5.35
N GLU A 13 12.16 -0.61 -4.84
CA GLU A 13 12.08 -0.21 -3.42
C GLU A 13 11.25 -1.18 -2.54
N ILE A 14 10.59 -2.17 -3.16
CA ILE A 14 9.82 -3.21 -2.46
C ILE A 14 10.48 -4.58 -2.71
N PRO A 15 11.66 -4.84 -2.11
CA PRO A 15 12.37 -6.11 -2.30
C PRO A 15 11.55 -7.32 -1.82
N GLU A 16 10.60 -7.12 -0.91
CA GLU A 16 9.72 -8.17 -0.37
C GLU A 16 8.85 -8.83 -1.46
N PHE A 17 8.68 -8.20 -2.63
CA PHE A 17 8.05 -8.85 -3.78
C PHE A 17 8.77 -10.12 -4.23
N LYS A 18 10.04 -10.31 -3.86
CA LYS A 18 10.77 -11.56 -4.09
C LYS A 18 10.12 -12.76 -3.39
N GLU A 19 9.39 -12.57 -2.30
CA GLU A 19 8.75 -13.67 -1.57
C GLU A 19 7.29 -13.88 -1.99
N VAL A 20 6.68 -12.89 -2.62
CA VAL A 20 5.29 -12.97 -3.11
C VAL A 20 5.18 -13.92 -4.30
N ASP A 21 4.22 -14.85 -4.23
CA ASP A 21 3.86 -15.69 -5.35
C ASP A 21 2.84 -14.98 -6.26
N PHE A 22 3.25 -14.72 -7.49
CA PHE A 22 2.46 -14.10 -8.56
C PHE A 22 1.96 -15.13 -9.61
N SER A 23 2.04 -16.44 -9.34
CA SER A 23 1.62 -17.48 -10.28
C SER A 23 0.16 -17.35 -10.71
N GLN A 24 -0.71 -16.87 -9.81
CA GLN A 24 -2.13 -16.65 -10.06
C GLN A 24 -2.48 -15.21 -10.43
N TYR A 25 -1.49 -14.33 -10.55
CA TYR A 25 -1.72 -12.95 -10.94
C TYR A 25 -1.94 -12.88 -12.45
N SER A 26 -3.22 -12.79 -12.83
CA SER A 26 -3.65 -12.54 -14.20
C SER A 26 -3.94 -11.05 -14.38
N THR A 27 -3.32 -10.45 -15.39
CA THR A 27 -3.45 -9.01 -15.66
C THR A 27 -3.60 -8.75 -17.15
N PRO A 28 -4.48 -7.83 -17.56
CA PRO A 28 -4.58 -7.42 -18.97
C PRO A 28 -3.30 -6.73 -19.45
N TYR A 29 -2.41 -6.33 -18.54
CA TYR A 29 -1.15 -5.63 -18.83
C TYR A 29 0.03 -6.57 -19.10
N GLY A 30 -0.18 -7.88 -19.28
CA GLY A 30 0.90 -8.86 -19.41
C GLY A 30 1.93 -8.51 -20.50
N ALA A 31 1.47 -8.15 -21.70
CA ALA A 31 2.34 -7.77 -22.81
C ALA A 31 3.15 -6.49 -22.51
N LEU A 32 2.52 -5.48 -21.91
CA LEU A 32 3.16 -4.23 -21.50
C LEU A 32 4.26 -4.48 -20.46
N LEU A 33 4.01 -5.36 -19.49
CA LEU A 33 4.98 -5.73 -18.47
C LEU A 33 6.20 -6.46 -19.04
N MET A 34 6.00 -7.34 -20.03
CA MET A 34 7.13 -7.99 -20.71
C MET A 34 7.94 -6.98 -21.52
N ALA A 35 7.28 -6.12 -22.28
CA ALA A 35 7.97 -5.09 -23.06
C ALA A 35 8.77 -4.12 -22.17
N PHE A 36 8.22 -3.73 -21.01
CA PHE A 36 8.95 -2.94 -20.03
C PHE A 36 10.16 -3.69 -19.47
N LEU A 37 10.00 -4.98 -19.12
CA LEU A 37 11.09 -5.81 -18.63
C LEU A 37 12.24 -5.92 -19.66
N ASP A 38 11.91 -6.09 -20.94
CA ASP A 38 12.87 -6.20 -22.04
C ASP A 38 13.56 -4.87 -22.35
N SER A 39 12.91 -3.73 -22.07
CA SER A 39 13.50 -2.39 -22.24
C SER A 39 14.68 -2.11 -21.30
N GLY A 40 14.81 -2.88 -20.21
CA GLY A 40 15.83 -2.67 -19.18
C GLY A 40 15.57 -1.49 -18.23
N LYS A 41 14.54 -0.67 -18.49
CA LYS A 41 14.07 0.43 -17.62
C LYS A 41 13.67 -0.09 -16.21
N THR A 42 13.68 0.79 -15.21
CA THR A 42 13.45 0.44 -13.80
C THR A 42 12.80 1.58 -13.02
N GLY A 43 11.87 1.25 -12.14
CA GLY A 43 11.14 2.20 -11.30
C GLY A 43 9.80 2.64 -11.88
N LEU A 44 8.90 3.08 -10.99
CA LEU A 44 7.53 3.46 -11.34
C LEU A 44 7.47 4.65 -12.31
N ARG A 45 8.38 5.63 -12.17
CA ARG A 45 8.42 6.80 -13.07
C ARG A 45 8.78 6.40 -14.50
N GLU A 46 9.81 5.58 -14.68
CA GLU A 46 10.20 5.08 -16.01
C GLU A 46 9.13 4.15 -16.60
N PHE A 47 8.41 3.41 -15.74
CA PHE A 47 7.25 2.64 -16.19
C PHE A 47 6.14 3.54 -16.71
N GLU A 48 5.80 4.62 -15.99
CA GLU A 48 4.80 5.60 -16.44
C GLU A 48 5.17 6.22 -17.80
N GLU A 49 6.40 6.71 -17.94
CA GLU A 49 6.92 7.23 -19.20
C GLU A 49 6.83 6.18 -20.32
N PHE A 50 7.20 4.93 -20.03
CA PHE A 50 7.11 3.83 -20.98
C PHE A 50 5.66 3.53 -21.39
N VAL A 51 4.70 3.58 -20.47
CA VAL A 51 3.28 3.37 -20.81
C VAL A 51 2.80 4.44 -21.77
N GLU A 52 3.14 5.71 -21.52
CA GLU A 52 2.76 6.83 -22.38
C GLU A 52 3.43 6.76 -23.77
N GLU A 53 4.72 6.42 -23.83
CA GLU A 53 5.46 6.21 -25.09
C GLU A 53 4.85 5.11 -25.97
N ASN A 54 4.19 4.12 -25.35
CA ASN A 54 3.55 3.00 -26.03
C ASN A 54 2.04 3.19 -26.23
N GLY A 55 1.55 4.43 -26.15
CA GLY A 55 0.16 4.80 -26.46
C GLY A 55 -0.85 4.51 -25.34
N GLY A 56 -0.37 4.16 -24.14
CA GLY A 56 -1.18 4.07 -22.94
C GLY A 56 -1.41 5.43 -22.28
N THR A 57 -2.13 5.42 -21.15
CA THR A 57 -2.45 6.63 -20.39
C THR A 57 -2.07 6.47 -18.92
N LYS A 58 -2.00 7.59 -18.18
CA LYS A 58 -1.90 7.56 -16.71
C LYS A 58 -2.97 6.67 -16.07
N ALA A 59 -4.18 6.64 -16.62
CA ALA A 59 -5.23 5.77 -16.11
C ALA A 59 -4.88 4.27 -16.23
N ASP A 60 -4.09 3.86 -17.23
CA ASP A 60 -3.58 2.49 -17.34
C ASP A 60 -2.57 2.16 -16.24
N VAL A 61 -1.67 3.10 -15.94
CA VAL A 61 -0.74 2.97 -14.80
C VAL A 61 -1.53 2.85 -13.50
N GLY A 62 -2.50 3.75 -13.26
CA GLY A 62 -3.34 3.70 -12.07
C GLY A 62 -4.11 2.39 -11.93
N ARG A 63 -4.72 1.90 -13.01
CA ARG A 63 -5.41 0.58 -13.02
C ARG A 63 -4.45 -0.57 -12.74
N PHE A 64 -3.25 -0.53 -13.30
CA PHE A 64 -2.20 -1.52 -13.01
C PHE A 64 -1.82 -1.51 -11.52
N LEU A 65 -1.53 -0.35 -10.94
CA LEU A 65 -1.20 -0.21 -9.51
C LEU A 65 -2.32 -0.76 -8.61
N ILE A 66 -3.57 -0.41 -8.91
CA ILE A 66 -4.74 -0.89 -8.18
C ILE A 66 -4.86 -2.41 -8.30
N SER A 67 -4.62 -2.98 -9.48
CA SER A 67 -4.70 -4.42 -9.70
C SER A 67 -3.67 -5.19 -8.87
N ILE A 68 -2.44 -4.66 -8.71
CA ILE A 68 -1.42 -5.25 -7.84
C ILE A 68 -1.90 -5.21 -6.40
N PHE A 69 -2.35 -4.05 -5.93
CA PHE A 69 -2.84 -3.92 -4.56
C PHE A 69 -3.99 -4.89 -4.25
N GLN A 70 -4.96 -5.00 -5.15
CA GLN A 70 -6.07 -5.93 -5.02
C GLN A 70 -5.59 -7.38 -5.00
N TYR A 71 -4.63 -7.76 -5.85
CA TYR A 71 -4.04 -9.10 -5.84
C TYR A 71 -3.41 -9.41 -4.49
N LEU A 72 -2.59 -8.50 -3.95
CA LEU A 72 -1.95 -8.66 -2.65
C LEU A 72 -2.99 -8.80 -1.53
N LEU A 73 -4.04 -7.96 -1.52
CA LEU A 73 -5.11 -8.09 -0.53
C LEU A 73 -5.91 -9.39 -0.64
N ILE A 74 -6.11 -9.91 -1.86
CA ILE A 74 -6.75 -11.22 -2.07
C ILE A 74 -5.87 -12.33 -1.49
N ARG A 75 -4.56 -12.30 -1.76
CA ARG A 75 -3.58 -13.25 -1.19
C ARG A 75 -3.63 -13.24 0.34
N TYR A 76 -3.55 -12.04 0.92
CA TYR A 76 -3.63 -11.83 2.36
C TYR A 76 -4.94 -12.39 2.94
N ARG A 77 -6.08 -11.96 2.43
CA ARG A 77 -7.40 -12.28 3.02
C ARG A 77 -7.83 -13.72 2.80
N ARG A 78 -7.60 -14.28 1.61
CA ARG A 78 -8.12 -15.62 1.25
C ARG A 78 -7.18 -16.75 1.62
N TYR A 79 -5.88 -16.50 1.59
CA TYR A 79 -4.88 -17.54 1.75
C TYR A 79 -4.02 -17.36 3.01
N GLY A 80 -4.21 -16.28 3.77
CA GLY A 80 -3.40 -15.98 4.95
C GLY A 80 -1.92 -15.81 4.60
N ASP A 81 -1.64 -15.36 3.38
CA ASP A 81 -0.28 -15.24 2.87
C ASP A 81 0.41 -14.05 3.53
N GLU A 82 1.32 -14.33 4.46
CA GLU A 82 2.02 -13.28 5.23
C GLU A 82 3.07 -12.56 4.38
N SER A 83 3.54 -13.19 3.28
CA SER A 83 4.56 -12.60 2.39
C SER A 83 4.07 -11.32 1.70
N VAL A 84 2.75 -11.13 1.62
CA VAL A 84 2.15 -9.95 0.99
C VAL A 84 1.84 -8.80 1.96
N GLU A 85 2.03 -8.96 3.28
CA GLU A 85 1.70 -7.93 4.27
C GLU A 85 2.46 -6.62 4.03
N VAL A 86 3.79 -6.68 4.05
CA VAL A 86 4.65 -5.52 3.77
C VAL A 86 4.45 -4.98 2.34
N PRO A 87 4.47 -5.81 1.28
CA PRO A 87 4.17 -5.35 -0.07
C PRO A 87 2.81 -4.64 -0.21
N ALA A 88 1.73 -5.18 0.38
CA ALA A 88 0.41 -4.58 0.29
C ALA A 88 0.38 -3.20 0.94
N PHE A 89 1.01 -3.07 2.11
CA PHE A 89 1.10 -1.80 2.81
C PHE A 89 1.90 -0.76 2.01
N LYS A 90 3.08 -1.13 1.54
CA LYS A 90 3.93 -0.23 0.72
C LYS A 90 3.24 0.18 -0.58
N ILE A 91 2.62 -0.75 -1.30
CA ILE A 91 1.87 -0.45 -2.52
C ILE A 91 0.70 0.49 -2.26
N PHE A 92 -0.01 0.36 -1.12
CA PHE A 92 -1.06 1.32 -0.79
C PHE A 92 -0.50 2.74 -0.62
N LEU A 93 0.66 2.90 0.01
CA LEU A 93 1.29 4.22 0.14
C LEU A 93 1.74 4.77 -1.22
N THR A 94 2.30 3.93 -2.09
CA THR A 94 2.62 4.30 -3.47
C THR A 94 1.36 4.74 -4.22
N LEU A 95 0.25 4.00 -4.10
CA LEU A 95 -1.04 4.38 -4.67
C LEU A 95 -1.55 5.70 -4.12
N LYS A 96 -1.46 5.93 -2.80
CA LYS A 96 -1.85 7.20 -2.18
C LYS A 96 -1.08 8.37 -2.79
N GLY A 97 0.24 8.30 -2.89
CA GLY A 97 1.05 9.36 -3.50
C GLY A 97 0.69 9.56 -4.97
N TRP A 98 0.80 8.49 -5.75
CA TRP A 98 0.64 8.53 -7.21
C TRP A 98 -0.76 8.99 -7.64
N LEU A 99 -1.84 8.50 -7.00
CA LEU A 99 -3.21 8.89 -7.35
C LEU A 99 -3.49 10.35 -7.01
N ASN A 100 -2.95 10.87 -5.90
CA ASN A 100 -3.13 12.27 -5.53
C ASN A 100 -2.38 13.22 -6.47
N GLU A 101 -1.15 12.87 -6.86
CA GLU A 101 -0.33 13.63 -7.80
C GLU A 101 -0.95 13.67 -9.22
N ASN A 102 -1.62 12.59 -9.62
CA ASN A 102 -2.19 12.45 -10.96
C ASN A 102 -3.70 12.75 -11.06
N ASN A 103 -4.26 13.50 -10.11
CA ASN A 103 -5.67 13.94 -10.09
C ASN A 103 -6.73 12.81 -9.96
N PHE A 104 -6.35 11.62 -9.50
CA PHE A 104 -7.24 10.48 -9.24
C PHE A 104 -7.72 10.42 -7.78
N LYS A 105 -8.02 11.58 -7.18
CA LYS A 105 -8.39 11.71 -5.75
C LYS A 105 -9.62 10.88 -5.37
N ASN A 106 -10.57 10.73 -6.28
CA ASN A 106 -11.78 9.93 -6.04
C ASN A 106 -11.47 8.42 -5.97
N ASP A 107 -10.55 7.93 -6.80
CA ASP A 107 -10.10 6.54 -6.74
C ASP A 107 -9.35 6.28 -5.44
N TYR A 108 -8.48 7.21 -5.04
CA TYR A 108 -7.82 7.13 -3.73
C TYR A 108 -8.83 7.09 -2.57
N ARG A 109 -9.85 7.97 -2.56
CA ARG A 109 -10.91 7.95 -1.55
C ARG A 109 -11.64 6.61 -1.51
N ARG A 110 -11.97 6.03 -2.67
CA ARG A 110 -12.61 4.70 -2.74
C ARG A 110 -11.72 3.61 -2.15
N LEU A 111 -10.42 3.64 -2.45
CA LEU A 111 -9.45 2.69 -1.89
C LEU A 111 -9.34 2.85 -0.38
N LEU A 112 -9.18 4.08 0.11
CA LEU A 112 -9.09 4.36 1.54
C LEU A 112 -10.34 3.86 2.27
N HIS A 113 -11.53 4.23 1.80
CA HIS A 113 -12.81 3.79 2.36
C HIS A 113 -12.90 2.26 2.42
N SER A 114 -12.50 1.57 1.35
CA SER A 114 -12.70 0.13 1.20
C SER A 114 -11.66 -0.72 1.93
N PHE A 115 -10.44 -0.18 2.13
CA PHE A 115 -9.29 -1.00 2.50
C PHE A 115 -8.52 -0.54 3.73
N VAL A 116 -8.81 0.63 4.31
CA VAL A 116 -8.11 1.11 5.52
C VAL A 116 -8.15 0.10 6.67
N GLY A 117 -9.26 -0.63 6.85
CA GLY A 117 -9.36 -1.67 7.86
C GLY A 117 -8.34 -2.81 7.67
N TYR A 118 -8.07 -3.23 6.43
CA TYR A 118 -7.04 -4.23 6.16
C TYR A 118 -5.64 -3.69 6.42
N LEU A 119 -5.39 -2.41 6.16
CA LEU A 119 -4.08 -1.80 6.43
C LEU A 119 -3.78 -1.73 7.93
N VAL A 120 -4.78 -1.44 8.76
CA VAL A 120 -4.65 -1.49 10.23
C VAL A 120 -4.35 -2.91 10.70
N ASP A 121 -5.07 -3.89 10.17
CA ASP A 121 -4.87 -5.31 10.49
C ASP A 121 -3.47 -5.81 10.09
N ILE A 122 -3.06 -5.52 8.85
CA ILE A 122 -1.72 -5.82 8.31
C ILE A 122 -0.63 -5.15 9.15
N ALA A 123 -0.77 -3.85 9.49
CA ALA A 123 0.21 -3.15 10.30
C ALA A 123 0.36 -3.77 11.70
N GLY A 124 -0.74 -4.22 12.29
CA GLY A 124 -0.72 -4.95 13.57
C GLY A 124 0.13 -6.21 13.50
N LYS A 125 -0.11 -7.04 12.48
CA LYS A 125 0.66 -8.28 12.25
C LYS A 125 2.14 -8.03 11.96
N ILE A 126 2.46 -6.98 11.22
CA ILE A 126 3.85 -6.57 11.00
C ILE A 126 4.48 -6.18 12.35
N ALA A 127 3.79 -5.40 13.17
CA ALA A 127 4.28 -4.92 14.46
C ALA A 127 4.46 -6.03 15.50
N GLU A 128 3.72 -7.13 15.41
CA GLU A 128 3.91 -8.30 16.29
C GLU A 128 5.24 -9.03 16.02
N ARG A 129 5.80 -8.89 14.81
CA ARG A 129 6.93 -9.68 14.32
C ARG A 129 8.20 -8.89 14.04
N SER A 130 8.09 -7.56 14.00
CA SER A 130 9.20 -6.67 13.60
C SER A 130 9.90 -6.06 14.81
N ASP A 131 11.05 -5.44 14.58
CA ASP A 131 11.68 -4.60 15.60
C ASP A 131 10.81 -3.37 15.95
N CYS A 132 11.20 -2.69 17.02
CA CYS A 132 10.45 -1.53 17.53
C CYS A 132 10.35 -0.37 16.55
N GLU A 133 11.38 -0.14 15.72
CA GLU A 133 11.39 0.97 14.77
C GLU A 133 10.36 0.73 13.67
N LEU A 134 10.41 -0.44 13.03
CA LEU A 134 9.45 -0.83 11.99
C LEU A 134 8.04 -0.94 12.56
N SER A 135 7.87 -1.58 13.71
CA SER A 135 6.57 -1.73 14.37
C SER A 135 5.91 -0.37 14.60
N ALA A 136 6.65 0.59 15.15
CA ALA A 136 6.16 1.95 15.38
C ALA A 136 5.83 2.65 14.06
N ALA A 137 6.67 2.53 13.04
CA ALA A 137 6.48 3.18 11.74
C ALA A 137 5.20 2.70 11.02
N TYR A 138 5.00 1.39 10.89
CA TYR A 138 3.82 0.82 10.24
C TYR A 138 2.53 1.15 11.01
N MET A 139 2.53 0.97 12.33
CA MET A 139 1.36 1.27 13.16
C MET A 139 1.01 2.75 13.17
N LYS A 140 2.02 3.64 13.26
CA LYS A 140 1.79 5.09 13.18
C LYS A 140 1.19 5.47 11.83
N THR A 141 1.69 4.88 10.75
CA THR A 141 1.18 5.14 9.40
C THR A 141 -0.27 4.65 9.26
N ALA A 142 -0.58 3.44 9.73
CA ALA A 142 -1.94 2.92 9.72
C ALA A 142 -2.90 3.81 10.55
N TYR A 143 -2.47 4.25 11.72
CA TYR A 143 -3.24 5.18 12.55
C TYR A 143 -3.52 6.51 11.82
N LEU A 144 -2.53 7.11 11.16
CA LEU A 144 -2.74 8.34 10.38
C LEU A 144 -3.74 8.13 9.22
N LEU A 145 -3.73 6.96 8.59
CA LEU A 145 -4.74 6.62 7.57
C LEU A 145 -6.14 6.50 8.16
N THR A 146 -6.30 6.03 9.40
CA THR A 146 -7.61 6.00 10.06
C THR A 146 -8.13 7.40 10.41
N ILE A 147 -7.25 8.32 10.82
CA ILE A 147 -7.61 9.74 10.99
C ILE A 147 -8.11 10.31 9.67
N GLU A 148 -7.35 10.10 8.59
CA GLU A 148 -7.72 10.58 7.26
C GLU A 148 -9.06 10.01 6.78
N ALA A 149 -9.31 8.72 7.04
CA ALA A 149 -10.57 8.07 6.69
C ALA A 149 -11.74 8.64 7.51
N GLU A 150 -11.58 8.82 8.81
CA GLU A 150 -12.61 9.41 9.67
C GLU A 150 -12.91 10.86 9.28
N GLU A 151 -11.88 11.68 9.04
CA GLU A 151 -12.04 13.08 8.58
C GLU A 151 -12.76 13.15 7.21
N THR A 152 -12.55 12.16 6.34
CA THR A 152 -13.11 12.15 4.99
C THR A 152 -14.54 11.61 4.93
N PHE A 153 -14.84 10.54 5.67
CA PHE A 153 -16.09 9.79 5.56
C PHE A 153 -17.00 9.93 6.78
N GLY A 154 -16.44 10.25 7.95
CA GLY A 154 -17.16 10.27 9.22
C GLY A 154 -17.77 8.92 9.58
N GLY A 155 -18.61 8.89 10.64
CA GLY A 155 -19.38 7.72 11.02
C GLY A 155 -18.67 6.75 11.97
N GLU A 156 -19.49 5.94 12.65
CA GLU A 156 -19.07 5.07 13.76
C GLU A 156 -17.98 4.07 13.37
N TYR A 157 -18.09 3.46 12.19
CA TYR A 157 -17.10 2.49 11.71
C TYR A 157 -15.67 3.07 11.68
N PHE A 158 -15.50 4.27 11.13
CA PHE A 158 -14.17 4.88 11.01
C PHE A 158 -13.67 5.43 12.34
N SER A 159 -14.57 5.91 13.21
CA SER A 159 -14.21 6.30 14.59
C SER A 159 -13.72 5.13 15.42
N GLU A 160 -14.41 3.99 15.38
CA GLU A 160 -13.98 2.76 16.08
C GLU A 160 -12.68 2.20 15.48
N LEU A 161 -12.52 2.26 14.16
CA LEU A 161 -11.27 1.84 13.52
C LEU A 161 -10.08 2.73 13.96
N LYS A 162 -10.28 4.04 14.04
CA LYS A 162 -9.27 4.97 14.56
C LYS A 162 -8.91 4.66 16.01
N LYS A 163 -9.91 4.40 16.85
CA LYS A 163 -9.70 4.04 18.25
C LYS A 163 -8.89 2.74 18.37
N LYS A 164 -9.26 1.70 17.62
CA LYS A 164 -8.52 0.43 17.56
C LYS A 164 -7.05 0.65 17.13
N ALA A 165 -6.82 1.41 16.06
CA ALA A 165 -5.47 1.68 15.57
C ALA A 165 -4.64 2.47 16.60
N ARG A 166 -5.28 3.39 17.34
CA ARG A 166 -4.64 4.12 18.44
C ARG A 166 -4.20 3.18 19.56
N GLU A 167 -5.10 2.33 20.05
CA GLU A 167 -4.80 1.38 21.13
C GLU A 167 -3.65 0.45 20.76
N MET A 168 -3.64 -0.05 19.51
CA MET A 168 -2.54 -0.87 18.99
C MET A 168 -1.21 -0.12 18.93
N LEU A 169 -1.23 1.16 18.53
CA LEU A 169 -0.03 1.99 18.48
C LEU A 169 0.49 2.34 19.89
N GLU A 170 -0.39 2.64 20.83
CA GLU A 170 -0.04 2.87 22.25
C GLU A 170 0.62 1.62 22.85
N GLU A 171 0.12 0.43 22.51
CA GLU A 171 0.73 -0.83 22.94
C GLU A 171 2.15 -1.00 22.38
N VAL A 172 2.37 -0.70 21.09
CA VAL A 172 3.70 -0.73 20.48
C VAL A 172 4.63 0.26 21.16
N TYR A 173 4.19 1.50 21.38
CA TYR A 173 5.00 2.51 22.05
C TYR A 173 5.38 2.10 23.46
N ARG A 174 4.43 1.54 24.22
CA ARG A 174 4.66 1.02 25.56
C ARG A 174 5.69 -0.11 25.56
N LYS A 175 5.52 -1.12 24.69
CA LYS A 175 6.46 -2.24 24.55
C LYS A 175 7.86 -1.79 24.16
N CYS A 176 7.96 -0.73 23.37
CA CYS A 176 9.20 -0.20 22.82
C CYS A 176 9.81 0.97 23.61
N GLY A 177 9.19 1.39 24.72
CA GLY A 177 9.67 2.52 25.53
C GLY A 177 9.66 3.88 24.79
N ILE A 178 8.80 4.05 23.79
CA ILE A 178 8.69 5.27 23.00
C ILE A 178 7.75 6.25 23.71
N ASN A 179 8.29 7.38 24.16
CA ASN A 179 7.50 8.48 24.71
C ASN A 179 7.06 9.41 23.59
N GLY A 180 5.79 9.32 23.16
CA GLY A 180 5.22 10.19 22.15
C GLY A 180 3.74 10.45 22.35
N THR A 181 3.32 11.70 22.18
CA THR A 181 1.91 12.08 22.11
C THR A 181 1.35 11.69 20.75
N LEU A 182 0.27 10.91 20.74
CA LEU A 182 -0.44 10.58 19.51
C LEU A 182 -1.27 11.79 19.07
N SER A 183 -1.02 12.27 17.85
CA SER A 183 -1.80 13.36 17.28
C SER A 183 -3.22 12.89 16.98
N GLU A 184 -4.23 13.64 17.43
CA GLU A 184 -5.64 13.33 17.16
C GLU A 184 -6.15 13.89 15.83
N LYS A 185 -5.31 14.66 15.13
CA LYS A 185 -5.62 15.32 13.85
C LYS A 185 -4.45 15.22 12.90
N ARG A 186 -4.75 15.34 11.61
CA ARG A 186 -3.71 15.43 10.59
C ARG A 186 -2.99 16.78 10.72
N GLU A 187 -1.66 16.76 10.78
CA GLU A 187 -0.88 18.00 10.61
C GLU A 187 -1.08 18.49 9.17
N LYS A 188 -1.53 19.74 9.01
CA LYS A 188 -1.68 20.33 7.67
C LYS A 188 -0.29 20.57 7.08
N GLY A 189 0.16 19.73 6.16
CA GLY A 189 1.36 20.02 5.37
C GLY A 189 2.27 18.86 4.97
N CYS A 190 1.96 17.60 5.32
CA CYS A 190 2.73 16.42 4.91
C CYS A 190 1.83 15.32 4.34
#